data_AF-A0A1L8WSA8-F1
#
_entry.id   AF-A0A1L8WSA8-F1
#
_cell.length_a   1.000
_cell.length_b   1.000
_cell.length_c   1.000
_cell.angle_alpha   90.00
_cell.angle_beta   90.00
_cell.angle_gamma   90.00
#
_symmetry.space_group_name_H-M   'P 1'
#
loop_
_entity.id
_entity.type
_entity.pdbx_description
1 polymer ?
#
loop_
_entity_poly.entity_id
_entity_poly.type
_entity_poly.pdbx_seq_one_letter_code
_entity_poly.pdbx_strand_id
1 'polypeptide(L)'
;MFWHLYYSKELIQQVLTLMKQEYGVRDYTLLSLIYQLGAAKGEIYPLVWSDVDFKNKTISLMHKLVKNKATGKYERVKGMKNSYRFRTIPVADSIIDLLTK
;
A
#
# COMPACT_ATOMS: atom_id res chain seq x y z
N MET A 1 23.73 3.58 -19.16
CA MET A 1 22.76 2.60 -19.72
C MET A 1 22.08 1.92 -18.53
N PHE A 2 20.87 2.34 -18.14
CA PHE A 2 20.20 1.97 -16.88
C PHE A 2 18.91 1.16 -17.12
N TRP A 3 18.99 0.01 -17.79
CA TRP A 3 17.80 -0.75 -18.22
C TRP A 3 17.38 -1.91 -17.29
N HIS A 4 17.90 -1.99 -16.05
CA HIS A 4 17.60 -3.11 -15.11
C HIS A 4 17.18 -2.69 -13.69
N LEU A 5 16.63 -1.49 -13.49
CA LEU A 5 16.28 -0.99 -12.14
C LEU A 5 14.86 -1.36 -11.64
N TYR A 6 14.12 -2.18 -12.39
CA TYR A 6 12.73 -2.53 -12.06
C TYR A 6 12.52 -4.05 -12.11
N TYR A 7 11.63 -4.55 -11.25
CA TYR A 7 11.21 -5.95 -11.28
C TYR A 7 10.28 -6.20 -12.46
N SER A 8 10.43 -7.36 -13.11
CA SER A 8 9.49 -7.78 -14.14
C SER A 8 8.12 -8.11 -13.54
N LYS A 9 7.07 -8.02 -14.36
CA LYS A 9 5.71 -8.36 -13.94
C LYS A 9 5.63 -9.82 -13.46
N GLU A 10 6.36 -10.71 -14.12
CA GLU A 10 6.42 -12.14 -13.80
C GLU A 10 7.03 -12.37 -12.42
N LEU A 11 8.12 -11.66 -12.10
CA LEU A 11 8.75 -11.74 -10.78
C LEU A 11 7.83 -11.19 -9.68
N ILE A 12 7.19 -10.05 -9.92
CA ILE A 12 6.21 -9.49 -8.97
C ILE A 12 5.09 -10.50 -8.71
N GLN A 13 4.58 -11.15 -9.77
CA GLN A 13 3.54 -12.16 -9.64
C GLN A 13 4.01 -13.39 -8.85
N GLN A 14 5.24 -13.86 -9.08
CA GLN A 14 5.83 -14.97 -8.32
C GLN A 14 5.98 -14.61 -6.83
N VAL A 15 6.50 -13.42 -6.52
CA VAL A 15 6.64 -12.94 -5.14
C VAL A 15 5.28 -12.83 -4.46
N LEU A 16 4.26 -12.27 -5.13
CA LEU A 16 2.91 -12.17 -4.58
C LEU A 16 2.31 -13.57 -4.30
N THR A 17 2.52 -14.54 -5.18
CA THR A 17 2.09 -15.93 -4.94
C THR A 17 2.79 -16.53 -3.72
N LEU A 18 4.10 -16.37 -3.61
CA LEU A 18 4.89 -16.85 -2.47
C LEU A 18 4.42 -16.20 -1.15
N MET A 19 4.21 -14.88 -1.14
CA MET A 19 3.72 -14.16 0.02
C MET A 19 2.39 -14.70 0.52
N LYS A 20 1.47 -15.03 -0.40
CA LYS A 20 0.17 -15.59 -0.06
C LYS A 20 0.28 -17.00 0.54
N GLN A 21 1.20 -17.82 0.03
CA GLN A 21 1.41 -19.20 0.46
C GLN A 21 2.13 -19.30 1.81
N GLU A 22 3.20 -18.51 1.99
CA GLU A 22 4.12 -18.68 3.12
C GLU A 22 3.84 -17.69 4.28
N TYR A 23 3.28 -16.50 3.99
CA TYR A 23 3.10 -15.42 4.98
C TYR A 23 1.62 -15.04 5.21
N GLY A 24 0.71 -15.60 4.41
CA GLY A 24 -0.74 -15.44 4.56
C GLY A 24 -1.32 -14.17 3.94
N VAL A 25 -2.65 -14.02 4.09
CA VAL A 25 -3.44 -13.02 3.37
C VAL A 25 -3.07 -11.58 3.73
N ARG A 26 -2.67 -11.32 4.99
CA ARG A 26 -2.30 -9.97 5.45
C ARG A 26 -1.09 -9.45 4.70
N ASP A 27 -0.01 -10.21 4.68
CA ASP A 27 1.26 -9.76 4.13
C ASP A 27 1.19 -9.75 2.58
N TYR A 28 0.45 -10.69 2.00
CA TYR A 28 0.05 -10.64 0.59
C TYR A 28 -0.71 -9.36 0.24
N THR A 29 -1.68 -8.96 1.07
CA THR A 29 -2.50 -7.76 0.85
C THR A 29 -1.66 -6.50 0.91
N LEU A 30 -0.82 -6.37 1.95
CA LEU A 30 0.07 -5.23 2.09
C LEU A 30 1.03 -5.08 0.89
N LEU A 31 1.62 -6.19 0.44
CA LEU A 31 2.51 -6.15 -0.70
C LEU A 31 1.78 -5.89 -2.03
N SER A 32 0.58 -6.44 -2.20
CA SER A 32 -0.28 -6.17 -3.36
C SER A 32 -0.61 -4.68 -3.46
N LEU A 33 -0.95 -4.04 -2.35
CA LEU A 33 -1.22 -2.61 -2.29
C LEU A 33 0.03 -1.78 -2.64
N ILE A 34 1.21 -2.15 -2.15
CA ILE A 34 2.48 -1.47 -2.47
C ILE A 34 2.70 -1.44 -3.98
N TYR A 35 2.62 -2.60 -4.65
CA TYR A 35 2.87 -2.69 -6.09
C TYR A 35 1.79 -2.01 -6.92
N GLN A 36 0.51 -2.19 -6.58
CA GLN A 36 -0.60 -1.67 -7.38
C GLN A 36 -0.81 -0.16 -7.21
N LEU A 37 -0.53 0.39 -6.02
CA LEU A 37 -0.66 1.83 -5.74
C LEU A 37 0.62 2.61 -6.01
N GLY A 38 1.73 1.92 -6.32
CA GLY A 38 3.06 2.54 -6.42
C GLY A 38 3.42 3.30 -5.14
N ALA A 39 3.09 2.73 -3.98
CA ALA A 39 3.17 3.41 -2.68
C ALA A 39 4.21 2.76 -1.78
N ALA A 40 4.91 3.56 -0.98
CA ALA A 40 5.86 3.03 -0.02
C ALA A 40 5.15 2.41 1.19
N LYS A 41 5.81 1.49 1.90
CA LYS A 41 5.27 0.88 3.14
C LYS A 41 4.74 1.90 4.15
N GLY A 42 5.39 3.07 4.26
CA GLY A 42 4.99 4.14 5.18
C GLY A 42 3.69 4.87 4.79
N GLU A 43 3.21 4.69 3.56
CA GLU A 43 1.91 5.19 3.05
C GLU A 43 0.84 4.11 3.10
N ILE A 44 1.22 2.83 3.00
CA ILE A 44 0.29 1.69 3.08
C ILE A 44 -0.08 1.36 4.53
N TYR A 45 0.90 1.27 5.44
CA TYR A 45 0.63 0.90 6.83
C TYR A 45 -0.31 1.84 7.62
N PRO A 46 -0.40 3.15 7.35
CA PRO A 46 -1.38 4.03 8.00
C PRO A 46 -2.78 4.01 7.36
N LEU A 47 -3.02 3.22 6.31
CA LEU A 47 -4.35 3.12 5.70
C LEU A 47 -5.37 2.62 6.71
N VAL A 48 -6.55 3.23 6.68
CA VAL A 48 -7.74 2.80 7.41
C VAL A 48 -8.94 2.76 6.46
N TRP A 49 -10.05 2.14 6.89
CA TRP A 49 -11.23 1.98 6.03
C TRP A 49 -11.79 3.29 5.49
N SER A 50 -11.70 4.39 6.25
CA SER A 50 -12.15 5.72 5.77
C SER A 50 -11.30 6.28 4.62
N ASP A 51 -10.13 5.72 4.34
CA ASP A 51 -9.30 6.09 3.19
C ASP A 51 -9.71 5.33 1.91
N VAL A 52 -10.58 4.32 2.02
CA VAL A 52 -11.03 3.47 0.91
C VAL A 52 -12.47 3.84 0.53
N ASP A 53 -12.65 4.30 -0.70
CA ASP A 53 -13.97 4.50 -1.28
C ASP A 53 -14.33 3.27 -2.12
N PHE A 54 -15.06 2.34 -1.51
CA PHE A 54 -15.49 1.09 -2.17
C PHE A 54 -16.46 1.33 -3.32
N LYS A 55 -17.24 2.42 -3.29
CA LYS A 55 -18.21 2.75 -4.34
C LYS A 55 -17.52 3.26 -5.59
N ASN A 56 -16.62 4.23 -5.42
CA ASN A 56 -15.87 4.83 -6.51
C ASN A 56 -14.57 4.06 -6.83
N LYS A 57 -14.28 3.00 -6.06
CA LYS A 57 -13.10 2.14 -6.19
C LYS A 57 -11.81 2.95 -6.16
N THR A 58 -11.65 3.76 -5.12
CA THR A 58 -10.44 4.59 -4.94
C THR A 58 -9.83 4.44 -3.55
N ILE A 59 -8.52 4.66 -3.45
CA ILE A 59 -7.79 4.70 -2.18
C ILE A 59 -7.05 6.02 -2.06
N SER A 60 -7.22 6.70 -0.92
CA SER A 60 -6.65 8.02 -0.64
C SER A 60 -5.41 7.92 0.26
N LEU A 61 -4.24 8.24 -0.30
CA LEU A 61 -2.97 8.24 0.43
C LEU A 61 -2.71 9.61 1.06
N MET A 62 -3.24 9.81 2.26
CA MET A 62 -3.23 11.12 2.94
C MET A 62 -2.40 11.14 4.24
N HIS A 63 -1.95 9.97 4.70
CA HIS A 63 -1.38 9.78 6.02
C HIS A 63 -0.04 9.04 5.93
N LYS A 64 0.80 9.25 6.94
CA LYS A 64 2.05 8.50 7.15
C LYS A 64 2.06 7.95 8.58
N LEU A 65 2.78 6.84 8.79
CA LEU A 65 3.17 6.43 10.14
C LEU A 65 4.43 7.18 10.59
N VAL A 66 4.38 7.76 11.79
CA VAL A 66 5.51 8.39 12.45
C VAL A 66 5.76 7.69 13.77
N LYS A 67 7.02 7.32 14.07
CA LYS A 67 7.37 6.81 15.40
C LYS A 67 7.46 7.97 16.38
N ASN A 68 6.59 7.99 17.37
CA ASN A 68 6.68 8.91 18.49
C ASN A 68 7.92 8.56 19.33
N LYS A 69 8.84 9.52 19.48
CA LYS A 69 10.12 9.29 20.19
C LYS A 69 9.93 9.11 21.70
N ALA A 70 8.91 9.73 22.29
CA ALA A 70 8.65 9.65 23.72
C ALA A 70 7.97 8.34 24.12
N THR A 71 7.02 7.85 23.32
CA THR A 71 6.24 6.64 23.63
C THR A 71 6.76 5.38 22.94
N GLY A 72 7.61 5.53 21.92
CA GLY A 72 8.09 4.45 21.07
C GLY A 72 7.04 3.88 20.10
N LYS A 73 5.79 4.35 20.16
CA LYS A 73 4.65 3.87 19.34
C LYS A 73 4.63 4.54 17.96
N TYR A 74 4.01 3.87 16.99
CA TYR A 74 3.73 4.48 15.69
C TYR A 74 2.37 5.18 15.71
N GLU A 75 2.34 6.40 15.20
CA GLU A 75 1.15 7.26 15.13
C GLU A 75 0.80 7.57 13.67
N ARG A 76 -0.50 7.53 13.38
CA ARG A 76 -1.07 7.91 12.08
C ARG A 76 -1.20 9.43 12.04
N VAL A 77 -0.44 10.08 11.17
CA VAL A 77 -0.42 11.54 11.04
C VAL A 77 -0.83 11.93 9.63
N LYS A 78 -1.76 12.88 9.50
CA LYS A 78 -2.08 13.50 8.22
C LYS A 78 -0.89 14.34 7.79
N GLY A 79 -0.31 14.04 6.64
CA GLY A 79 0.91 14.73 6.22
C GLY A 79 1.89 13.84 5.49
N MET A 80 2.53 14.42 4.48
CA MET A 80 3.62 13.77 3.74
C MET A 80 4.84 14.70 3.70
N LYS A 81 6.04 14.15 3.48
CA LYS A 81 7.27 14.97 3.38
C LYS A 81 7.15 16.02 2.27
N ASN A 82 6.50 15.66 1.16
CA ASN A 82 6.26 16.51 0.00
C ASN A 82 4.77 16.47 -0.35
N SER A 83 4.19 17.61 -0.74
CA SER A 83 2.76 17.76 -1.04
C SER A 83 2.28 16.92 -2.23
N TYR A 84 3.13 16.70 -3.25
CA TYR A 84 2.75 15.90 -4.44
C TYR A 84 2.39 14.44 -4.11
N ARG A 85 2.75 13.95 -2.92
CA ARG A 85 2.46 12.58 -2.52
C ARG A 85 1.00 12.37 -2.12
N PHE A 86 0.27 13.44 -1.78
CA PHE A 86 -1.16 13.39 -1.54
C PHE A 86 -1.88 13.03 -2.83
N ARG A 87 -2.48 11.85 -2.88
CA ARG A 87 -3.16 11.36 -4.08
C ARG A 87 -4.26 10.38 -3.75
N THR A 88 -5.32 10.43 -4.55
CA THR A 88 -6.38 9.43 -4.57
C THR A 88 -6.20 8.60 -5.84
N ILE A 89 -6.10 7.29 -5.68
CA ILE A 89 -5.72 6.36 -6.74
C ILE A 89 -6.93 5.47 -7.06
N PRO A 90 -7.41 5.45 -8.31
CA PRO A 90 -8.37 4.44 -8.77
C PRO A 90 -7.74 3.05 -8.69
N VAL A 91 -8.49 2.07 -8.20
CA VAL A 91 -8.01 0.69 -8.06
C VAL A 91 -8.88 -0.29 -8.83
N ALA A 92 -8.27 -1.41 -9.24
CA ALA A 92 -8.98 -2.51 -9.89
C ALA A 92 -9.90 -3.23 -8.91
N ASP A 93 -10.92 -3.89 -9.44
CA ASP A 93 -11.90 -4.69 -8.68
C ASP A 93 -11.21 -5.76 -7.83
N SER A 94 -10.12 -6.34 -8.33
CA SER A 94 -9.33 -7.33 -7.59
C SER A 94 -8.73 -6.79 -6.28
N ILE A 95 -8.46 -5.49 -6.16
CA ILE A 95 -8.04 -4.87 -4.90
C ILE A 95 -9.22 -4.68 -3.97
N ILE A 96 -10.36 -4.26 -4.50
CA ILE A 96 -11.59 -4.10 -3.72
C ILE A 96 -11.99 -5.45 -3.12
N ASP A 97 -12.04 -6.50 -3.94
CA ASP A 97 -12.34 -7.86 -3.50
C ASP A 97 -11.32 -8.39 -2.49
N LEU A 98 -10.06 -7.97 -2.58
CA LEU A 98 -9.03 -8.35 -1.62
C LEU A 98 -9.24 -7.69 -0.25
N LEU A 99 -9.74 -6.45 -0.24
CA LEU A 99 -9.97 -5.66 0.97
C LEU A 99 -11.29 -6.02 1.67
N THR A 100 -12.23 -6.69 0.99
CA THR A 100 -13.52 -7.08 1.55
C THR A 100 -13.61 -8.56 1.95
N LYS A 101 -12.51 -9.32 1.85
CA LYS A 101 -12.40 -10.70 2.31
C LYS A 101 -12.09 -10.78 3.80
#